data_AF-A0AAU7AUV6-F1
#
_entry.id   AF-A0AAU7AUV6-F1
#
_cell.length_a   1.000
_cell.length_b   1.000
_cell.length_c   1.000
_cell.angle_alpha   90.00
_cell.angle_beta   90.00
_cell.angle_gamma   90.00
#
_symmetry.space_group_name_H-M   'P 1'
#
loop_
_entity.id
_entity.type
_entity.pdbx_description
1 polymer ?
#
loop_
_entity_poly.entity_id
_entity_poly.type
_entity_poly.pdbx_seq_one_letter_code
_entity_poly.pdbx_strand_id
1 'polypeptide(L)'
;MTRKTIVTNMAVIGCDICGRTLLRGENADVFLHGGSRRTVCELCTTRAMHEGWIREGVDDTMGGRRGSERGSARSLLGRLRSRRSERGYDEDPVEAAPVYDPASYDPDHYAPDQGFVDEVYVEPAPAVHHEPAPPAPEPAPVAGAVGPVAPAPAGQGRPGDDAPRDRGISAVPSNAERKVVRALEVFNLGVHTRTVAGVARSLGAPVVAARPSATEGSVVTIVVAWELSWYRYEVDLGDEASGVRVADQGTELSELADADRVATARADEGGFLHPLGELA
;
A
#
# COMPACT_ATOMS: atom_id res chain seq x y z
N MET A 1 5.54 45.12 -2.49
CA MET A 1 5.61 44.06 -1.45
C MET A 1 5.52 42.72 -2.14
N THR A 2 6.64 42.02 -2.28
CA THR A 2 6.73 40.74 -3.01
C THR A 2 6.23 39.64 -2.09
N ARG A 3 5.10 39.01 -2.43
CA ARG A 3 4.53 37.89 -1.64
C ARG A 3 5.46 36.68 -1.79
N LYS A 4 5.99 36.21 -0.67
CA LYS A 4 6.80 34.99 -0.60
C LYS A 4 5.85 33.80 -0.71
N THR A 5 5.92 33.07 -1.81
CA THR A 5 5.09 31.89 -2.05
C THR A 5 5.56 30.76 -1.15
N ILE A 6 4.67 30.23 -0.31
CA ILE A 6 4.92 29.02 0.48
C ILE A 6 4.56 27.84 -0.43
N VAL A 7 5.57 27.18 -0.98
CA VAL A 7 5.41 25.94 -1.75
C VAL A 7 5.61 24.78 -0.80
N THR A 8 4.52 24.15 -0.37
CA THR A 8 4.57 22.97 0.50
C THR A 8 4.83 21.74 -0.38
N ASN A 9 6.10 21.47 -0.65
CA ASN A 9 6.51 20.23 -1.31
C ASN A 9 6.44 19.09 -0.28
N MET A 10 5.32 18.36 -0.25
CA MET A 10 5.16 17.17 0.59
C MET A 10 4.96 15.96 -0.32
N ALA A 11 5.87 15.00 -0.22
CA ALA A 11 5.72 13.71 -0.88
C ALA A 11 4.56 12.95 -0.22
N VAL A 12 3.56 12.59 -1.02
CA VAL A 12 2.44 11.74 -0.62
C VAL A 12 2.98 10.31 -0.52
N ILE A 13 3.14 9.78 0.70
CA ILE A 13 3.66 8.42 0.94
C ILE A 13 2.49 7.49 1.24
N GLY A 14 2.34 6.41 0.48
CA GLY A 14 1.30 5.39 0.70
C GLY A 14 1.84 4.15 1.43
N CYS A 15 0.98 3.48 2.18
CA CYS A 15 1.27 2.17 2.77
C CYS A 15 1.15 1.07 1.71
N ASP A 16 2.21 0.29 1.49
CA ASP A 16 2.26 -0.79 0.49
C ASP A 16 1.33 -1.99 0.83
N ILE A 17 0.79 -2.08 2.05
CA ILE A 17 -0.11 -3.17 2.46
C ILE A 17 -1.59 -2.81 2.34
N CYS A 18 -1.97 -1.60 2.74
CA CYS A 18 -3.37 -1.18 2.76
C CYS A 18 -3.69 -0.05 1.76
N GLY A 19 -2.69 0.52 1.10
CA GLY A 19 -2.86 1.59 0.12
C GLY A 19 -3.26 2.95 0.70
N ARG A 20 -3.42 3.09 2.03
CA ARG A 20 -3.71 4.39 2.64
C ARG A 20 -2.51 5.33 2.54
N THR A 21 -2.79 6.58 2.20
CA THR A 21 -1.84 7.68 2.33
C THR A 21 -1.53 7.96 3.80
N LEU A 22 -0.25 7.95 4.15
CA LEU A 22 0.24 8.28 5.47
C LEU A 22 0.10 9.77 5.73
N LEU A 23 -0.58 10.12 6.81
CA LEU A 23 -0.72 11.52 7.22
C LEU A 23 0.54 12.02 7.93
N ARG A 24 0.65 13.35 8.04
CA ARG A 24 1.77 13.99 8.73
C ARG A 24 1.78 13.56 10.21
N GLY A 25 2.82 12.84 10.62
CA GLY A 25 3.00 12.36 11.99
C GLY A 25 2.53 10.92 12.22
N GLU A 26 2.00 10.24 11.21
CA GLU A 26 1.77 8.79 11.28
C GLU A 26 3.12 8.05 11.16
N ASN A 27 3.36 7.07 12.04
CA ASN A 27 4.58 6.28 12.00
C ASN A 27 4.55 5.32 10.81
N ALA A 28 5.64 5.35 10.03
CA ALA A 28 5.82 4.54 8.85
C ALA A 28 7.07 3.69 9.03
N ASP A 29 6.91 2.38 8.95
CA ASP A 29 7.97 1.40 9.07
C ASP A 29 8.44 0.95 7.69
N VAL A 30 9.75 0.71 7.55
CA VAL A 30 10.33 0.21 6.30
C VAL A 30 10.54 -1.29 6.37
N PHE A 31 10.01 -1.99 5.38
CA PHE A 31 10.10 -3.43 5.23
C PHE A 31 10.75 -3.79 3.90
N LEU A 32 11.36 -4.97 3.82
CA LEU A 32 11.91 -5.56 2.62
C LEU A 32 11.01 -6.71 2.16
N HIS A 33 10.54 -6.63 0.92
CA HIS A 33 9.81 -7.70 0.25
C HIS A 33 10.26 -7.80 -1.21
N GLY A 34 10.59 -9.02 -1.65
CA GLY A 34 11.12 -9.24 -3.01
C GLY A 34 12.39 -8.43 -3.32
N GLY A 35 13.20 -8.12 -2.30
CA GLY A 35 14.41 -7.29 -2.43
C GLY A 35 14.16 -5.78 -2.57
N SER A 36 12.90 -5.33 -2.52
CA SER A 36 12.53 -3.92 -2.58
C SER A 36 12.11 -3.38 -1.22
N ARG A 37 12.46 -2.12 -0.93
CA ARG A 37 11.98 -1.39 0.26
C ARG A 37 10.53 -0.98 0.06
N ARG A 38 9.73 -1.21 1.09
CA ARG A 38 8.29 -0.96 1.16
C ARG A 38 7.98 -0.19 2.44
N THR A 39 7.08 0.77 2.37
CA THR A 39 6.64 1.58 3.49
C THR A 39 5.31 1.06 4.01
N VAL A 40 5.23 0.78 5.31
CA VAL A 40 4.07 0.16 5.96
C VAL A 40 3.62 1.04 7.11
N CYS A 41 2.32 1.37 7.17
CA CYS A 41 1.76 2.09 8.30
C CYS A 41 1.78 1.25 9.59
N GLU A 42 1.77 1.89 10.74
CA GLU A 42 1.80 1.25 12.06
C GLU A 42 0.76 0.12 12.22
N LEU A 43 -0.44 0.29 11.66
CA LEU A 43 -1.52 -0.69 11.72
C LEU A 43 -1.28 -1.95 10.86
N CYS A 44 -0.41 -1.87 9.86
CA CYS A 44 -0.15 -2.97 8.92
C CYS A 44 1.14 -3.73 9.24
N THR A 45 1.84 -3.37 10.31
CA THR A 45 3.12 -3.95 10.71
C THR A 45 3.04 -5.45 10.99
N THR A 46 2.07 -5.89 11.80
CA THR A 46 1.84 -7.31 12.09
C THR A 46 1.52 -8.11 10.83
N ARG A 47 0.77 -7.51 9.90
CA ARG A 47 0.43 -8.14 8.62
C ARG A 47 1.66 -8.30 7.72
N ALA A 48 2.50 -7.28 7.63
CA ALA A 48 3.78 -7.35 6.90
C ALA A 48 4.63 -8.53 7.40
N MET A 49 4.74 -8.68 8.72
CA MET A 49 5.51 -9.76 9.33
C MET A 49 4.92 -11.14 9.01
N HIS A 50 3.59 -11.27 9.01
CA HIS A 50 2.90 -12.53 8.70
C HIS A 50 2.98 -12.91 7.21
N GLU A 51 3.16 -11.92 6.33
CA GLU A 51 3.47 -12.11 4.91
C GLU A 51 4.97 -12.36 4.66
N GLY A 52 5.77 -12.45 5.73
CA GLY A 52 7.20 -12.76 5.68
C GLY A 52 8.08 -11.58 5.28
N TRP A 53 7.59 -10.34 5.39
CA TRP A 53 8.39 -9.16 5.10
C TRP A 53 9.39 -8.92 6.24
N ILE A 54 10.63 -8.56 5.88
CA ILE A 54 11.70 -8.33 6.85
C ILE A 54 11.74 -6.85 7.20
N ARG A 55 11.61 -6.52 8.49
CA ARG A 55 11.67 -5.13 8.96
C ARG A 55 13.10 -4.62 8.93
N GLU A 56 13.34 -3.51 8.23
CA GLU A 56 14.67 -2.89 8.17
C GLU A 56 15.02 -2.33 9.56
N GLY A 57 15.93 -3.01 10.28
CA GLY A 57 16.45 -2.58 11.58
C GLY A 57 16.26 -3.53 12.78
N VAL A 58 15.53 -4.64 12.66
CA VAL A 58 15.38 -5.61 13.78
C VAL A 58 16.36 -6.80 13.68
N ASP A 59 16.86 -7.10 12.48
CA ASP A 59 17.82 -8.20 12.24
C ASP A 59 19.30 -7.78 12.24
N ASP A 60 19.62 -6.50 12.47
CA ASP A 60 21.03 -6.05 12.53
C ASP A 60 21.73 -6.42 13.86
N THR A 61 21.03 -7.11 14.77
CA THR A 61 21.61 -7.62 16.02
C THR A 61 22.08 -9.07 15.94
N MET A 62 21.83 -9.80 14.84
CA MET A 62 22.40 -11.13 14.63
C MET A 62 22.68 -11.40 13.14
N GLY A 63 23.80 -10.88 12.63
CA GLY A 63 24.09 -10.99 11.21
C GLY A 63 25.52 -10.67 10.76
N GLY A 64 26.53 -11.22 11.42
CA GLY A 64 27.77 -11.59 10.73
C GLY A 64 28.79 -10.48 10.45
N ARG A 65 29.90 -10.57 11.19
CA ARG A 65 31.21 -10.08 10.79
C ARG A 65 31.47 -10.32 9.29
N ARG A 66 31.54 -9.25 8.50
CA ARG A 66 32.36 -9.21 7.29
C ARG A 66 33.30 -8.01 7.39
N GLY A 67 34.59 -8.31 7.25
CA GLY A 67 35.69 -7.47 7.67
C GLY A 67 35.80 -6.16 6.91
N SER A 68 36.06 -5.10 7.66
CA SER A 68 36.86 -3.98 7.20
C SER A 68 38.19 -4.03 7.94
N GLU A 69 39.15 -4.76 7.37
CA GLU A 69 40.56 -4.52 7.65
C GLU A 69 40.90 -3.12 7.14
N ARG A 70 41.09 -2.18 8.08
CA ARG A 70 42.01 -1.04 7.96
C ARG A 70 42.40 -0.62 9.38
N GLY A 71 43.71 -0.62 9.61
CA GLY A 71 44.35 -0.78 10.91
C GLY A 71 43.95 0.23 11.99
N SER A 72 43.90 -0.28 13.22
CA SER A 72 44.25 0.51 14.39
C SER A 72 44.92 -0.39 15.41
N ALA A 73 45.95 0.18 16.04
CA ALA A 73 47.03 -0.52 16.69
C ALA A 73 46.63 -1.29 17.95
N ARG A 74 47.45 -2.30 18.22
CA ARG A 74 47.56 -3.12 19.42
C ARG A 74 47.30 -2.33 20.72
N SER A 75 46.44 -2.87 21.59
CA SER A 75 46.53 -2.67 23.04
C SER A 75 46.35 -4.01 23.75
N LEU A 76 47.44 -4.50 24.33
CA LEU A 76 47.61 -5.83 24.95
C LEU A 76 47.10 -5.91 26.40
N LEU A 77 46.04 -5.18 26.77
CA LEU A 77 45.54 -5.14 28.17
C LEU A 77 44.10 -5.62 28.38
N GLY A 78 43.43 -6.17 27.36
CA GLY A 78 42.06 -6.66 27.48
C GLY A 78 41.89 -8.13 27.90
N ARG A 79 42.99 -8.91 28.01
CA ARG A 79 42.91 -10.38 28.14
C ARG A 79 43.00 -10.96 29.56
N LEU A 80 42.81 -10.16 30.61
CA LEU A 80 42.78 -10.67 31.99
C LEU A 80 41.58 -10.24 32.84
N ARG A 81 40.39 -10.16 32.23
CA ARG A 81 39.12 -10.08 33.00
C ARG A 81 38.05 -11.12 32.67
N SER A 82 38.31 -12.08 31.77
CA SER A 82 37.36 -13.16 31.43
C SER A 82 37.50 -14.43 32.28
N ARG A 83 37.96 -14.36 33.53
CA ARG A 83 38.01 -15.54 34.42
C ARG A 83 37.58 -15.27 35.87
N ARG A 84 36.60 -14.39 36.08
CA ARG A 84 35.94 -14.29 37.38
C ARG A 84 34.52 -13.76 37.29
N SER A 85 33.60 -14.60 36.79
CA SER A 85 32.16 -14.59 37.09
C SER A 85 31.53 -15.92 36.64
N GLU A 86 31.94 -17.02 37.26
CA GLU A 86 31.19 -18.28 37.29
C GLU A 86 31.23 -18.79 38.73
N ARG A 87 30.26 -18.38 39.53
CA ARG A 87 29.84 -19.08 40.74
C ARG A 87 28.50 -18.51 41.26
N GLY A 88 27.49 -19.37 41.30
CA GLY A 88 26.27 -19.19 42.09
C GLY A 88 25.11 -18.51 41.35
N TYR A 89 24.40 -19.26 40.51
CA TYR A 89 22.96 -19.02 40.33
C TYR A 89 22.28 -19.74 41.50
N ASP A 90 21.83 -18.96 42.47
CA ASP A 90 20.86 -19.40 43.48
C ASP A 90 19.54 -19.71 42.76
N GLU A 91 18.92 -20.81 43.17
CA GLU A 91 17.66 -21.31 42.66
C GLU A 91 16.54 -20.43 43.21
N ASP A 92 15.99 -19.51 42.39
CA ASP A 92 14.71 -18.86 42.72
C ASP A 92 13.61 -19.94 42.79
N PRO A 93 12.86 -20.06 43.89
CA PRO A 93 11.76 -21.00 43.98
C PRO A 93 10.69 -20.62 42.96
N VAL A 94 10.33 -21.56 42.08
CA VAL A 94 9.13 -21.47 41.26
C VAL A 94 7.90 -21.36 42.18
N GLU A 95 7.39 -20.15 42.33
CA GLU A 95 6.09 -19.89 42.94
C GLU A 95 5.03 -20.64 42.11
N ALA A 96 4.36 -21.60 42.75
CA ALA A 96 3.39 -22.45 42.10
C ALA A 96 2.27 -21.60 41.49
N ALA A 97 2.00 -21.80 40.19
CA ALA A 97 0.81 -21.26 39.56
C ALA A 97 -0.44 -21.66 40.39
N PRO A 98 -1.38 -20.74 40.64
CA PRO A 98 -2.57 -21.07 41.43
C PRO A 98 -3.33 -22.20 40.73
N VAL A 99 -3.51 -23.30 41.46
CA VAL A 99 -4.38 -24.41 41.04
C VAL A 99 -5.79 -23.85 40.96
N TYR A 100 -6.36 -23.84 39.75
CA TYR A 100 -7.76 -23.49 39.54
C TYR A 100 -8.63 -24.49 40.30
N ASP A 101 -9.31 -24.00 41.35
CA ASP A 101 -10.31 -24.77 42.09
C ASP A 101 -11.69 -24.56 41.45
N PRO A 102 -12.29 -25.58 40.80
CA PRO A 102 -13.61 -25.45 40.19
C PRO A 102 -14.74 -25.20 41.19
N ALA A 103 -14.50 -25.40 42.49
CA ALA A 103 -15.48 -25.16 43.55
C ALA A 103 -15.49 -23.71 44.07
N SER A 104 -14.60 -22.84 43.57
CA SER A 104 -14.57 -21.41 43.90
C SER A 104 -15.52 -20.55 43.04
N TYR A 105 -16.29 -21.18 42.16
CA TYR A 105 -17.32 -20.50 41.36
C TYR A 105 -18.55 -20.20 42.22
N ASP A 106 -18.70 -18.94 42.63
CA ASP A 106 -19.90 -18.41 43.28
C ASP A 106 -20.86 -17.86 42.20
N PRO A 107 -21.99 -18.53 41.91
CA PRO A 107 -22.94 -18.09 40.89
C PRO A 107 -23.72 -16.82 41.28
N ASP A 108 -23.69 -16.42 42.55
CA ASP A 108 -24.53 -15.33 43.08
C ASP A 108 -23.80 -13.97 43.12
N HIS A 109 -22.58 -13.89 42.59
CA HIS A 109 -21.82 -12.64 42.48
C HIS A 109 -22.27 -11.72 41.32
N TYR A 110 -23.33 -12.08 40.58
CA TYR A 110 -23.95 -11.21 39.57
C TYR A 110 -25.10 -10.41 40.19
N ALA A 111 -24.76 -9.33 40.90
CA ALA A 111 -25.72 -8.27 41.14
C ALA A 111 -25.73 -7.33 39.92
N PRO A 112 -26.86 -7.13 39.22
CA PRO A 112 -26.93 -6.14 38.16
C PRO A 112 -26.96 -4.76 38.82
N ASP A 113 -25.89 -3.97 38.64
CA ASP A 113 -25.92 -2.56 39.00
C ASP A 113 -26.88 -1.83 38.06
N GLN A 114 -28.06 -1.55 38.60
CA GLN A 114 -29.07 -0.69 38.00
C GLN A 114 -28.65 0.76 38.24
N GLY A 115 -28.35 1.47 37.14
CA GLY A 115 -28.64 2.90 37.05
C GLY A 115 -27.45 3.82 36.79
N PHE A 116 -27.02 3.91 35.54
CA PHE A 116 -26.59 5.20 35.01
C PHE A 116 -26.79 5.27 33.49
N VAL A 117 -27.88 5.91 33.08
CA VAL A 117 -28.01 6.47 31.72
C VAL A 117 -27.24 7.79 31.72
N ASP A 118 -26.09 7.84 31.07
CA ASP A 118 -25.53 9.12 30.62
C ASP A 118 -25.76 9.21 29.12
N GLU A 119 -26.88 9.84 28.79
CA GLU A 119 -27.25 10.25 27.45
C GLU A 119 -26.29 11.40 27.08
N VAL A 120 -25.10 11.05 26.58
CA VAL A 120 -24.14 12.05 26.09
C VAL A 120 -24.71 12.69 24.83
N TYR A 121 -25.36 13.83 25.03
CA TYR A 121 -25.79 14.73 23.97
C TYR A 121 -24.54 15.25 23.25
N VAL A 122 -24.21 14.66 22.10
CA VAL A 122 -23.20 15.22 21.18
C VAL A 122 -23.86 16.39 20.45
N GLU A 123 -23.45 17.62 20.75
CA GLU A 123 -23.87 18.79 19.96
C GLU A 123 -23.52 18.55 18.48
N PRO A 124 -24.48 18.69 17.54
CA PRO A 124 -24.17 18.61 16.13
C PRO A 124 -23.25 19.78 15.76
N ALA A 125 -22.11 19.45 15.14
CA ALA A 125 -21.17 20.44 14.63
C ALA A 125 -21.91 21.46 13.73
N PRO A 126 -21.65 22.78 13.86
CA PRO A 126 -22.33 23.78 13.07
C PRO A 126 -22.06 23.55 11.58
N ALA A 127 -23.12 23.61 10.78
CA ALA A 127 -23.03 23.53 9.33
C ALA A 127 -22.09 24.63 8.82
N VAL A 128 -20.92 24.22 8.35
CA VAL A 128 -20.00 25.11 7.66
C VAL A 128 -20.64 25.41 6.31
N HIS A 129 -21.13 26.64 6.13
CA HIS A 129 -21.54 27.12 4.82
C HIS A 129 -20.32 27.06 3.90
N HIS A 130 -20.31 26.08 3.00
CA HIS A 130 -19.30 25.99 1.96
C HIS A 130 -19.67 27.01 0.89
N GLU A 131 -19.05 28.19 0.96
CA GLU A 131 -19.10 29.16 -0.12
C GLU A 131 -18.44 28.49 -1.35
N PRO A 132 -19.14 28.35 -2.48
CA PRO A 132 -18.58 27.68 -3.65
C PRO A 132 -17.37 28.46 -4.15
N ALA A 133 -16.23 27.77 -4.25
CA ALA A 133 -15.01 28.34 -4.81
C ALA A 133 -15.28 28.86 -6.23
N PRO A 134 -14.80 30.07 -6.59
CA PRO A 134 -15.00 30.61 -7.93
C PRO A 134 -14.35 29.67 -8.97
N PRO A 135 -14.96 29.52 -10.16
CA PRO A 135 -14.44 28.64 -11.20
C PRO A 135 -13.03 29.09 -11.62
N ALA A 136 -12.14 28.11 -11.80
CA ALA A 136 -10.78 28.33 -12.26
C ALA A 136 -10.79 29.04 -13.64
N PRO A 137 -9.84 29.97 -13.88
CA PRO A 137 -9.73 30.61 -15.19
C PRO A 137 -9.36 29.56 -16.26
N GLU A 138 -10.05 29.60 -17.40
CA GLU A 138 -9.75 28.77 -18.56
C GLU A 138 -8.27 28.91 -19.00
N PRO A 139 -7.62 27.81 -19.42
CA PRO A 139 -6.26 27.88 -19.93
C PRO A 139 -6.24 28.65 -21.25
N ALA A 140 -5.51 29.78 -21.25
CA ALA A 140 -5.22 30.53 -22.46
C ALA A 140 -4.48 29.65 -23.49
N PRO A 141 -4.70 29.85 -24.81
CA PRO A 141 -4.05 29.06 -25.84
C PRO A 141 -2.53 29.34 -25.85
N VAL A 142 -1.73 28.32 -25.57
CA VAL A 142 -0.28 28.37 -25.73
C VAL A 142 0.06 28.35 -27.23
N ALA A 143 0.15 29.55 -27.80
CA ALA A 143 0.80 29.77 -29.08
C ALA A 143 2.29 29.42 -28.95
N GLY A 144 2.78 28.64 -29.91
CA GLY A 144 4.10 28.01 -29.84
C GLY A 144 5.29 28.96 -29.89
N ALA A 145 6.40 28.46 -29.34
CA ALA A 145 7.75 28.81 -29.76
C ALA A 145 8.69 27.68 -29.33
N VAL A 146 9.02 26.80 -30.28
CA VAL A 146 10.10 25.83 -30.14
C VAL A 146 11.41 26.60 -30.27
N GLY A 147 12.21 26.66 -29.22
CA GLY A 147 13.58 27.18 -29.24
C GLY A 147 14.57 26.07 -28.92
N PRO A 148 15.74 26.01 -29.58
CA PRO A 148 16.66 24.88 -29.44
C PRO A 148 17.42 24.96 -28.11
N VAL A 149 17.29 23.93 -27.28
CA VAL A 149 18.10 23.78 -26.06
C VAL A 149 19.43 23.14 -26.44
N ALA A 150 20.53 23.88 -26.20
CA ALA A 150 21.90 23.40 -26.31
C ALA A 150 22.22 22.35 -25.22
N PRO A 151 23.10 21.36 -25.49
CA PRO A 151 23.38 20.27 -24.57
C PRO A 151 24.25 20.71 -23.37
N ALA A 152 23.81 20.34 -22.16
CA ALA A 152 24.57 20.50 -20.91
C ALA A 152 25.65 19.41 -20.76
N PRO A 153 26.75 19.68 -20.02
CA PRO A 153 27.94 18.82 -20.01
C PRO A 153 27.81 17.55 -19.15
N ALA A 154 28.52 16.51 -19.60
CA ALA A 154 28.61 15.19 -19.01
C ALA A 154 29.15 15.19 -17.57
N GLY A 155 28.29 14.83 -16.61
CA GLY A 155 28.69 14.40 -15.27
C GLY A 155 29.06 12.92 -15.29
N GLN A 156 30.29 12.61 -14.90
CA GLN A 156 30.82 11.24 -14.81
C GLN A 156 30.11 10.45 -13.70
N GLY A 157 29.29 9.48 -14.09
CA GLY A 157 28.66 8.51 -13.18
C GLY A 157 29.68 7.48 -12.68
N ARG A 158 29.64 7.18 -11.37
CA ARG A 158 30.36 6.07 -10.75
C ARG A 158 29.80 4.73 -11.28
N PRO A 159 30.63 3.70 -11.54
CA PRO A 159 30.15 2.37 -11.87
C PRO A 159 29.84 1.61 -10.57
N GLY A 160 28.58 1.29 -10.35
CA GLY A 160 28.12 0.48 -9.22
C GLY A 160 26.64 0.16 -9.34
N ASP A 161 26.33 -1.12 -9.42
CA ASP A 161 25.01 -1.77 -9.36
C ASP A 161 24.12 -1.75 -10.61
N ASP A 162 24.68 -2.20 -11.74
CA ASP A 162 23.90 -2.87 -12.78
C ASP A 162 23.80 -4.37 -12.46
N ALA A 163 23.03 -4.71 -11.42
CA ALA A 163 22.46 -6.05 -11.36
C ALA A 163 21.56 -6.21 -12.59
N PRO A 164 21.67 -7.31 -13.37
CA PRO A 164 20.79 -7.54 -14.50
C PRO A 164 19.35 -7.54 -13.98
N ARG A 165 18.62 -6.45 -14.22
CA ARG A 165 17.17 -6.48 -14.12
C ARG A 165 16.77 -7.54 -15.12
N ASP A 166 16.26 -8.65 -14.63
CA ASP A 166 15.68 -9.70 -15.45
C ASP A 166 14.51 -9.07 -16.20
N ARG A 167 14.82 -8.44 -17.33
CA ARG A 167 13.88 -8.04 -18.37
C ARG A 167 13.48 -9.33 -19.04
N GLY A 168 12.85 -10.22 -18.28
CA GLY A 168 12.10 -11.34 -18.78
C GLY A 168 11.09 -10.71 -19.73
N ILE A 169 11.32 -10.90 -21.02
CA ILE A 169 10.45 -10.40 -22.08
C ILE A 169 9.13 -11.14 -21.87
N SER A 170 8.21 -10.54 -21.11
CA SER A 170 6.85 -11.03 -21.00
C SER A 170 6.24 -10.86 -22.38
N ALA A 171 5.95 -11.97 -23.05
CA ALA A 171 5.31 -11.93 -24.34
C ALA A 171 3.87 -11.45 -24.15
N VAL A 172 3.65 -10.14 -24.33
CA VAL A 172 2.31 -9.55 -24.28
C VAL A 172 1.42 -10.27 -25.29
N PRO A 173 0.28 -10.86 -24.88
CA PRO A 173 -0.63 -11.52 -25.80
C PRO A 173 -1.07 -10.56 -26.91
N SER A 174 -1.08 -11.00 -28.17
CA SER A 174 -1.51 -10.15 -29.29
C SER A 174 -3.03 -9.98 -29.38
N ASN A 175 -3.81 -10.94 -28.87
CA ASN A 175 -5.27 -10.90 -28.86
C ASN A 175 -5.80 -10.05 -27.69
N ALA A 176 -6.69 -9.10 -27.99
CA ALA A 176 -7.38 -8.23 -27.04
C ALA A 176 -8.09 -8.99 -25.91
N GLU A 177 -8.80 -10.08 -26.20
CA GLU A 177 -9.49 -10.90 -25.20
C GLU A 177 -8.50 -11.54 -24.22
N ARG A 178 -7.38 -12.05 -24.74
CA ARG A 178 -6.32 -12.64 -23.91
C ARG A 178 -5.64 -11.60 -23.02
N LYS A 179 -5.48 -10.36 -23.52
CA LYS A 179 -5.00 -9.24 -22.70
C LYS A 179 -5.96 -8.93 -21.55
N VAL A 180 -7.26 -8.89 -21.83
CA VAL A 180 -8.28 -8.67 -20.79
C VAL A 180 -8.22 -9.76 -19.74
N VAL A 181 -8.27 -11.03 -20.13
CA VAL A 181 -8.20 -12.17 -19.19
C VAL A 181 -6.93 -12.08 -18.33
N ARG A 182 -5.77 -11.82 -18.95
CA ARG A 182 -4.50 -11.70 -18.22
C ARG A 182 -4.50 -10.51 -17.25
N ALA A 183 -5.05 -9.37 -17.66
CA ALA A 183 -5.14 -8.19 -16.80
C ALA A 183 -6.06 -8.42 -15.60
N LEU A 184 -7.17 -9.15 -15.77
CA LEU A 184 -8.03 -9.54 -14.65
C LEU A 184 -7.31 -10.47 -13.68
N GLU A 185 -6.49 -11.41 -14.17
CA GLU A 185 -5.64 -12.26 -13.31
C GLU A 185 -4.67 -11.42 -12.48
N VAL A 186 -3.96 -10.47 -13.10
CA VAL A 186 -3.05 -9.55 -12.39
C VAL A 186 -3.80 -8.70 -11.36
N PHE A 187 -5.00 -8.23 -11.70
CA PHE A 187 -5.87 -7.50 -10.76
C PHE A 187 -6.27 -8.36 -9.56
N ASN A 188 -6.66 -9.60 -9.80
CA ASN A 188 -7.11 -10.54 -8.78
C ASN A 188 -6.00 -10.96 -7.80
N LEU A 189 -4.74 -10.95 -8.24
CA LEU A 189 -3.57 -11.14 -7.38
C LEU A 189 -3.22 -9.88 -6.57
N GLY A 190 -3.77 -8.73 -6.95
CA GLY A 190 -3.52 -7.44 -6.30
C GLY A 190 -4.36 -7.18 -5.05
N VAL A 191 -4.08 -6.05 -4.40
CA VAL A 191 -4.74 -5.65 -3.14
C VAL A 191 -6.14 -5.07 -3.33
N HIS A 192 -6.56 -4.78 -4.57
CA HIS A 192 -7.76 -4.01 -4.87
C HIS A 192 -9.07 -4.83 -4.77
N THR A 193 -9.00 -6.16 -4.78
CA THR A 193 -10.17 -7.05 -4.62
C THR A 193 -10.93 -6.77 -3.33
N ARG A 194 -10.24 -6.53 -2.21
CA ARG A 194 -10.89 -6.17 -0.93
C ARG A 194 -11.63 -4.83 -1.00
N THR A 195 -11.10 -3.84 -1.72
CA THR A 195 -11.78 -2.55 -1.91
C THR A 195 -13.06 -2.77 -2.70
N VAL A 196 -12.99 -3.50 -3.81
CA VAL A 196 -14.17 -3.84 -4.62
C VAL A 196 -15.22 -4.57 -3.79
N ALA A 197 -14.82 -5.60 -3.03
CA ALA A 197 -15.71 -6.32 -2.12
C ALA A 197 -16.33 -5.42 -1.04
N GLY A 198 -15.51 -4.53 -0.46
CA GLY A 198 -15.94 -3.61 0.58
C GLY A 198 -17.02 -2.64 0.11
N VAL A 199 -16.81 -2.03 -1.07
CA VAL A 199 -17.79 -1.12 -1.68
C VAL A 199 -19.02 -1.88 -2.15
N ALA A 200 -18.85 -3.07 -2.73
CA ALA A 200 -19.95 -3.90 -3.21
C ALA A 200 -20.94 -4.32 -2.11
N ARG A 201 -20.47 -4.48 -0.85
CA ARG A 201 -21.37 -4.75 0.28
C ARG A 201 -22.37 -3.62 0.56
N SER A 202 -22.00 -2.38 0.29
CA SER A 202 -22.84 -1.20 0.55
C SER A 202 -23.62 -0.74 -0.68
N LEU A 203 -23.02 -0.86 -1.87
CA LEU A 203 -23.58 -0.33 -3.12
C LEU A 203 -24.08 -1.42 -4.09
N GLY A 204 -23.95 -2.69 -3.74
CA GLY A 204 -24.33 -3.81 -4.60
C GLY A 204 -23.25 -4.20 -5.62
N ALA A 205 -23.61 -5.06 -6.57
CA ALA A 205 -22.66 -5.53 -7.58
C ALA A 205 -22.24 -4.39 -8.53
N PRO A 206 -20.94 -4.17 -8.75
CA PRO A 206 -20.47 -3.15 -9.68
C PRO A 206 -20.67 -3.57 -11.14
N VAL A 207 -20.74 -2.55 -12.00
CA VAL A 207 -20.43 -2.69 -13.42
C VAL A 207 -18.90 -2.76 -13.56
N VAL A 208 -18.39 -3.78 -14.26
CA VAL A 208 -16.94 -3.93 -14.51
C VAL A 208 -16.67 -3.93 -16.01
N ALA A 209 -15.83 -3.01 -16.45
CA ALA A 209 -15.39 -2.90 -17.84
C ALA A 209 -13.86 -2.99 -17.92
N ALA A 210 -13.34 -4.02 -18.56
CA ALA A 210 -11.92 -4.18 -18.87
C ALA A 210 -11.69 -4.04 -20.37
N ARG A 211 -10.77 -3.14 -20.77
CA ARG A 211 -10.50 -2.79 -22.17
C ARG A 211 -8.99 -2.59 -22.40
N PRO A 212 -8.40 -3.23 -23.42
CA PRO A 212 -7.03 -2.91 -23.82
C PRO A 212 -6.95 -1.47 -24.35
N SER A 213 -5.86 -0.79 -24.03
CA SER A 213 -5.58 0.53 -24.59
C SER A 213 -5.38 0.44 -26.11
N ALA A 214 -5.96 1.41 -26.83
CA ALA A 214 -5.78 1.52 -28.28
C ALA A 214 -4.42 2.14 -28.65
N THR A 215 -3.85 2.94 -27.74
CA THR A 215 -2.58 3.66 -27.94
C THR A 215 -1.39 2.90 -27.39
N GLU A 216 -1.58 2.14 -26.30
CA GLU A 216 -0.53 1.44 -25.59
C GLU A 216 -0.75 -0.08 -25.67
N GLY A 217 0.07 -0.76 -26.46
CA GLY A 217 -0.14 -2.16 -26.80
C GLY A 217 -0.09 -3.14 -25.62
N SER A 218 0.50 -2.77 -24.48
CA SER A 218 0.60 -3.61 -23.29
C SER A 218 -0.34 -3.20 -22.16
N VAL A 219 -0.99 -2.04 -22.25
CA VAL A 219 -1.81 -1.52 -21.16
C VAL A 219 -3.26 -1.96 -21.31
N VAL A 220 -3.85 -2.39 -20.19
CA VAL A 220 -5.28 -2.67 -20.07
C VAL A 220 -5.86 -1.81 -18.97
N THR A 221 -6.94 -1.10 -19.29
CA THR A 221 -7.71 -0.31 -18.33
C THR A 221 -8.86 -1.17 -17.80
N ILE A 222 -9.03 -1.18 -16.49
CA ILE A 222 -10.13 -1.84 -15.80
C ILE A 222 -10.90 -0.77 -15.03
N VAL A 223 -12.17 -0.61 -15.34
CA VAL A 223 -13.09 0.28 -14.63
C VAL A 223 -14.04 -0.57 -13.80
N VAL A 224 -14.19 -0.19 -12.52
CA VAL A 224 -15.16 -0.76 -11.59
C VAL A 224 -16.06 0.38 -11.12
N ALA A 225 -17.37 0.30 -11.41
CA ALA A 225 -18.30 1.41 -11.21
C ALA A 225 -19.59 0.99 -10.50
N TRP A 226 -20.07 1.89 -9.65
CA TRP A 226 -21.37 1.91 -9.00
C TRP A 226 -22.08 3.24 -9.33
N GLU A 227 -23.35 3.38 -8.94
CA GLU A 227 -24.14 4.59 -9.16
C GLU A 227 -23.48 5.88 -8.61
N LEU A 228 -22.70 5.76 -7.53
CA LEU A 228 -22.14 6.90 -6.78
C LEU A 228 -20.61 6.92 -6.71
N SER A 229 -19.93 5.95 -7.30
CA SER A 229 -18.47 5.89 -7.29
C SER A 229 -17.93 5.03 -8.42
N TRP A 230 -16.77 5.38 -8.95
CA TRP A 230 -16.05 4.54 -9.89
C TRP A 230 -14.55 4.63 -9.66
N TYR A 231 -13.86 3.57 -10.04
CA TYR A 231 -12.40 3.47 -10.00
C TYR A 231 -11.88 3.00 -11.35
N ARG A 232 -10.80 3.63 -11.80
CA ARG A 232 -10.05 3.24 -12.99
C ARG A 232 -8.69 2.72 -12.57
N TYR A 233 -8.41 1.49 -12.97
CA TYR A 233 -7.16 0.82 -12.78
C TYR A 233 -6.47 0.61 -14.12
N GLU A 234 -5.15 0.63 -14.12
CA GLU A 234 -4.35 0.32 -15.28
C GLU A 234 -3.36 -0.79 -14.95
N VAL A 235 -3.24 -1.73 -15.87
CA VAL A 235 -2.35 -2.90 -15.78
C VAL A 235 -1.45 -2.88 -17.00
N ASP A 236 -0.13 -2.83 -16.78
CA ASP A 236 0.85 -2.96 -17.85
C ASP A 236 1.30 -4.42 -17.97
N LEU A 237 0.83 -5.11 -19.01
CA LEU A 237 1.18 -6.50 -19.29
C LEU A 237 2.64 -6.66 -19.77
N GLY A 238 3.30 -5.57 -20.14
CA GLY A 238 4.73 -5.55 -20.48
C GLY A 238 5.61 -5.62 -19.23
N ASP A 239 5.07 -5.23 -18.07
CA ASP A 239 5.71 -5.25 -16.76
C ASP A 239 4.71 -5.65 -15.67
N GLU A 240 4.25 -6.91 -15.72
CA GLU A 240 3.27 -7.43 -14.75
C GLU A 240 3.79 -7.39 -13.31
N ALA A 241 5.11 -7.30 -13.10
CA ALA A 241 5.71 -7.16 -11.77
C ALA A 241 5.39 -5.81 -11.12
N SER A 242 5.07 -4.78 -11.92
CA SER A 242 4.54 -3.50 -11.43
C SER A 242 3.11 -3.63 -10.89
N GLY A 243 2.40 -4.72 -11.23
CA GLY A 243 1.06 -5.01 -10.74
C GLY A 243 0.00 -4.03 -11.27
N VAL A 244 -0.99 -3.74 -10.44
CA VAL A 244 -2.11 -2.84 -10.78
C VAL A 244 -1.90 -1.47 -10.15
N ARG A 245 -2.07 -0.42 -10.94
CA ARG A 245 -2.08 0.97 -10.47
C ARG A 245 -3.46 1.58 -10.56
N VAL A 246 -3.82 2.40 -9.57
CA VAL A 246 -5.00 3.26 -9.64
C VAL A 246 -4.66 4.44 -10.54
N ALA A 247 -5.36 4.57 -11.65
CA ALA A 247 -5.16 5.65 -12.60
C ALA A 247 -6.06 6.85 -12.29
N ASP A 248 -7.32 6.58 -11.90
CA ASP A 248 -8.30 7.63 -11.64
C ASP A 248 -9.48 7.12 -10.78
N GLN A 249 -10.27 8.02 -10.23
CA GLN A 249 -11.50 7.71 -9.51
C GLN A 249 -12.47 8.91 -9.54
N GLY A 250 -13.77 8.64 -9.41
CA GLY A 250 -14.78 9.69 -9.39
C GLY A 250 -16.08 9.27 -8.73
N THR A 251 -17.06 10.17 -8.77
CA THR A 251 -18.32 10.04 -8.03
C THR A 251 -19.55 10.02 -8.93
N GLU A 252 -19.40 10.33 -10.22
CA GLU A 252 -20.49 10.30 -11.18
C GLU A 252 -20.19 9.35 -12.34
N LEU A 253 -21.13 8.45 -12.66
CA LEU A 253 -21.04 7.61 -13.86
C LEU A 253 -20.90 8.44 -15.14
N SER A 254 -21.41 9.68 -15.15
CA SER A 254 -21.33 10.67 -16.23
C SER A 254 -19.88 10.98 -16.67
N GLU A 255 -18.91 10.84 -15.76
CA GLU A 255 -17.48 11.11 -15.99
C GLU A 255 -16.80 9.99 -16.80
N LEU A 256 -17.40 8.80 -16.84
CA LEU A 256 -16.88 7.67 -17.60
C LEU A 256 -17.29 7.75 -19.08
N ALA A 257 -16.43 7.29 -19.98
CA ALA A 257 -16.81 7.10 -21.38
C ALA A 257 -17.97 6.10 -21.47
N ASP A 258 -18.88 6.26 -22.44
CA ASP A 258 -20.05 5.38 -22.59
C ASP A 258 -19.66 3.90 -22.71
N ALA A 259 -18.52 3.61 -23.34
CA ALA A 259 -17.98 2.26 -23.42
C ALA A 259 -17.61 1.67 -22.05
N ASP A 260 -17.15 2.47 -21.09
CA ASP A 260 -16.73 2.00 -19.76
C ASP A 260 -17.92 1.76 -18.82
N ARG A 261 -19.12 2.19 -19.22
CA ARG A 261 -20.38 1.95 -18.50
C ARG A 261 -21.05 0.63 -18.90
N VAL A 262 -20.54 -0.04 -19.94
CA VAL A 262 -21.03 -1.33 -20.40
C VAL A 262 -20.14 -2.44 -19.82
N ALA A 263 -20.75 -3.34 -19.05
CA ALA A 263 -20.02 -4.44 -18.42
C ALA A 263 -19.37 -5.37 -19.46
N THR A 264 -18.08 -5.66 -19.28
CA THR A 264 -17.32 -6.69 -20.02
C THR A 264 -16.76 -7.77 -19.11
N ALA A 265 -16.77 -7.53 -17.80
CA ALA A 265 -16.40 -8.46 -16.73
C ALA A 265 -17.45 -8.38 -15.60
N ARG A 266 -17.36 -9.29 -14.64
CA ARG A 266 -18.18 -9.30 -13.42
C ARG A 266 -17.28 -9.38 -12.19
N ALA A 267 -17.67 -8.71 -11.11
CA ALA A 267 -17.09 -8.93 -9.80
C ALA A 267 -17.91 -10.00 -9.04
N ASP A 268 -17.23 -10.87 -8.29
CA ASP A 268 -17.88 -11.74 -7.30
C ASP A 268 -17.98 -11.06 -5.90
N GLU A 269 -18.56 -11.77 -4.93
CA GLU A 269 -18.73 -11.28 -3.55
C GLU A 269 -17.39 -11.01 -2.84
N GLY A 270 -16.32 -11.70 -3.26
CA GLY A 270 -14.95 -11.49 -2.78
C GLY A 270 -14.23 -10.33 -3.47
N GLY A 271 -14.88 -9.68 -4.44
CA GLY A 271 -14.31 -8.60 -5.25
C GLY A 271 -13.32 -9.07 -6.31
N PHE A 272 -13.28 -10.38 -6.61
CA PHE A 272 -12.50 -10.90 -7.73
C PHE A 272 -13.25 -10.67 -9.02
N LEU A 273 -12.50 -10.32 -10.07
CA LEU A 273 -13.02 -10.01 -11.39
C LEU A 273 -12.91 -11.22 -12.31
N HIS A 274 -14.00 -11.54 -12.98
CA HIS A 274 -14.10 -12.65 -13.91
C HIS A 274 -14.56 -12.11 -15.27
N PRO A 275 -14.02 -12.61 -16.40
CA PRO A 275 -14.55 -12.24 -17.70
C PRO A 275 -16.02 -12.64 -17.80
N LEU A 276 -16.83 -11.84 -18.50
CA LEU A 276 -18.17 -12.25 -18.91
C LEU A 276 -18.03 -13.29 -20.02
N GLY A 277 -17.75 -14.53 -19.64
CA GLY A 277 -17.53 -15.60 -20.60
C GLY A 277 -18.82 -15.96 -21.34
N GLU A 278 -18.69 -16.10 -22.65
CA GLU A 278 -18.90 -17.41 -23.24
C GLU A 278 -17.60 -17.79 -23.97
N LEU A 279 -16.87 -18.77 -23.45
CA LEU A 279 -15.91 -19.56 -24.23
C LEU A 279 -16.22 -21.02 -23.92
N ALA A 280 -17.13 -21.55 -24.73
CA ALA A 280 -17.19 -22.96 -25.12
C ALA A 280 -15.98 -23.32 -26.01
#